data_AF-A0A1S8CBJ5-F1
#
_entry.id   AF-A0A1S8CBJ5-F1
#
_cell.length_a   1.000
_cell.length_b   1.000
_cell.length_c   1.000
_cell.angle_alpha   90.00
_cell.angle_beta   90.00
_cell.angle_gamma   90.00
#
_symmetry.space_group_name_H-M   'P 1'
#
loop_
_entity.id
_entity.type
_entity.pdbx_description
1 polymer ?
#
loop_
_entity_poly.entity_id
_entity_poly.type
_entity_poly.pdbx_seq_one_letter_code
_entity_poly.pdbx_strand_id
1 'polypeptide(L)'
;MTTDHAHTAPTRPSRLRRWGAAALVGVGLMGGASLVAPATASAELTGDVVITGHGWGHGRGMGQYGAYGYATNHGWSYQQIVGHFYGGTTLGGQANGPITVALTARDNQDLLVTSGRDFVVGGVAVGAGSAARVQARPDGSYLLTTSHGCDQAGVWQTVVPNSRVVSTVDPGNDLHAMLSLCTAAGLKQYRGELSVVWANNAQRTVNTLAMEDYLRGVVPRESPASWGDTGGGKGMEALKAQAVAARSYAWSENRWSWAKTCETTSCQVYLGAGSNHNSLEDRRTDSAIAGTAGVVLRNAKGAVQRTEFSSSTGGWSAGGTFPAVVDDGDAISPHHNWKQTVPATTIGNAFGVGTLIDIKVTARNGLGADGGRVTKVDVVGTARTVSVTGANVRVQLGLKSDWFVIQGAGAAPAPAPLPPQVPVNPDLPTIYRGSGNAGAPAPRGSTSVTGATCRWPATGTATGWTPPGCSATACSCCPTARAPWPTSSSASVRAATSRSAATGTATARTPWASTAPGRSSCATASPPGSRTVSTGSAPPGTPCWPATGTATATTRRASGGRACST
;
A
#
# COMPACT_ATOMS: atom_id res chain seq x y z
N MET A 1 -2.83 57.04 -4.70
CA MET A 1 -2.94 58.01 -5.81
C MET A 1 -3.09 57.22 -7.10
N THR A 2 -3.89 57.77 -8.01
CA THR A 2 -4.01 57.55 -9.47
C THR A 2 -2.68 57.24 -10.21
N THR A 3 -2.61 56.54 -11.36
CA THR A 3 -3.65 55.95 -12.25
C THR A 3 -3.05 54.94 -13.26
N ASP A 4 -3.86 53.94 -13.61
CA ASP A 4 -4.09 53.25 -14.90
C ASP A 4 -3.07 53.12 -16.06
N HIS A 5 -3.07 51.88 -16.61
CA HIS A 5 -3.07 51.47 -18.04
C HIS A 5 -1.85 51.77 -18.96
N ALA A 6 -1.73 51.20 -20.18
CA ALA A 6 -1.75 49.80 -20.66
C ALA A 6 -1.56 49.77 -22.21
N HIS A 7 -0.62 48.95 -22.73
CA HIS A 7 -0.33 48.72 -24.17
C HIS A 7 0.07 50.00 -24.98
N THR A 8 0.60 50.00 -26.22
CA THR A 8 0.72 48.98 -27.30
C THR A 8 2.00 49.21 -28.14
N ALA A 9 2.38 48.28 -29.03
CA ALA A 9 3.42 48.42 -30.09
C ALA A 9 2.85 49.17 -31.35
N PRO A 10 3.52 49.34 -32.55
CA PRO A 10 4.70 48.65 -33.11
C PRO A 10 5.63 49.43 -34.12
N THR A 11 6.44 48.67 -34.90
CA THR A 11 7.00 48.93 -36.27
C THR A 11 8.32 49.69 -36.52
N ARG A 12 8.96 49.38 -37.69
CA ARG A 12 10.32 49.75 -38.16
C ARG A 12 10.31 50.86 -39.24
N PRO A 13 11.43 51.62 -39.38
CA PRO A 13 12.17 51.74 -40.66
C PRO A 13 13.72 51.83 -40.48
N SER A 14 14.61 51.90 -41.50
CA SER A 14 14.70 51.25 -42.83
C SER A 14 16.10 51.47 -43.50
N ARG A 15 16.40 50.80 -44.63
CA ARG A 15 17.38 51.15 -45.71
C ARG A 15 18.92 51.06 -45.52
N LEU A 16 19.50 50.00 -46.11
CA LEU A 16 20.48 50.00 -47.24
C LEU A 16 21.58 51.09 -47.37
N ARG A 17 22.87 50.67 -47.30
CA ARG A 17 24.06 51.05 -48.15
C ARG A 17 25.35 50.47 -47.50
N ARG A 18 26.49 50.26 -48.18
CA ARG A 18 26.82 49.89 -49.58
C ARG A 18 28.31 49.44 -49.60
N TRP A 19 28.60 48.27 -50.18
CA TRP A 19 29.82 47.91 -50.94
C TRP A 19 31.23 48.07 -50.31
N GLY A 20 31.98 46.97 -50.33
CA GLY A 20 33.44 46.94 -50.26
C GLY A 20 33.93 45.61 -50.84
N ALA A 21 34.72 45.65 -51.92
CA ALA A 21 35.21 44.45 -52.61
C ALA A 21 36.73 44.36 -52.50
N ALA A 22 37.26 43.15 -52.31
CA ALA A 22 38.68 42.83 -52.27
C ALA A 22 38.98 41.56 -53.08
N ALA A 23 40.22 41.43 -53.55
CA ALA A 23 40.59 40.62 -54.71
C ALA A 23 40.60 39.08 -54.50
N LEU A 24 40.62 38.38 -55.63
CA LEU A 24 40.81 36.94 -55.77
C LEU A 24 42.20 36.48 -55.30
N VAL A 25 42.26 35.32 -54.64
CA VAL A 25 43.36 34.36 -54.80
C VAL A 25 42.71 32.98 -54.97
N GLY A 26 43.00 32.31 -56.09
CA GLY A 26 42.52 30.96 -56.36
C GLY A 26 43.57 29.91 -55.99
N VAL A 27 43.17 28.92 -55.19
CA VAL A 27 43.90 27.65 -55.06
C VAL A 27 42.90 26.53 -55.32
N GLY A 28 43.16 25.71 -56.33
CA GLY A 28 42.33 24.57 -56.66
C GLY A 28 42.54 23.44 -55.66
N LEU A 29 41.47 23.07 -54.95
CA LEU A 29 41.36 21.77 -54.28
C LEU A 29 40.13 21.06 -54.85
N MET A 30 40.30 19.80 -55.23
CA MET A 30 39.18 18.97 -55.67
C MET A 30 38.24 18.75 -54.47
N GLY A 31 37.16 19.55 -54.42
CA GLY A 31 36.04 19.30 -53.54
C GLY A 31 35.35 18.01 -53.97
N GLY A 32 35.89 16.87 -53.51
CA GLY A 32 35.26 15.58 -53.68
C GLY A 32 33.85 15.67 -53.10
N ALA A 33 32.84 15.56 -53.96
CA ALA A 33 31.45 15.64 -53.57
C ALA A 33 31.11 14.37 -52.78
N SER A 34 31.43 14.38 -51.49
CA SER A 34 30.91 13.42 -50.52
C SER A 34 29.40 13.47 -50.61
N LEU A 35 28.82 12.47 -51.28
CA LEU A 35 27.40 12.20 -51.26
C LEU A 35 27.05 11.86 -49.81
N VAL A 36 26.73 12.89 -49.04
CA VAL A 36 26.04 12.76 -47.76
C VAL A 36 24.74 12.07 -48.10
N ALA A 37 24.69 10.75 -47.89
CA ALA A 37 23.49 9.97 -48.08
C ALA A 37 22.36 10.69 -47.33
N PRO A 38 21.21 10.95 -47.99
CA PRO A 38 20.15 11.71 -47.36
C PRO A 38 19.79 11.01 -46.06
N ALA A 39 19.94 11.72 -44.94
CA ALA A 39 19.67 11.16 -43.62
C ALA A 39 18.24 10.59 -43.67
N THR A 40 18.13 9.27 -43.55
CA THR A 40 16.86 8.57 -43.74
C THR A 40 15.88 9.15 -42.73
N ALA A 41 14.87 9.87 -43.22
CA ALA A 41 13.84 10.45 -42.38
C ALA A 41 13.12 9.29 -41.69
N SER A 42 13.48 9.05 -40.43
CA SER A 42 12.91 7.97 -39.62
C SER A 42 11.40 8.17 -39.59
N ALA A 43 10.67 7.17 -40.11
CA ALA A 43 9.24 7.29 -40.36
C ALA A 43 8.49 7.67 -39.06
N GLU A 44 7.65 8.70 -39.14
CA GLU A 44 6.84 9.13 -38.00
C GLU A 44 5.92 8.00 -37.55
N LEU A 45 5.94 7.69 -36.25
CA LEU A 45 5.00 6.79 -35.63
C LEU A 45 3.65 7.52 -35.52
N THR A 46 2.74 7.22 -36.44
CA THR A 46 1.37 7.77 -36.49
C THR A 46 0.33 6.80 -35.92
N GLY A 47 0.68 5.52 -35.79
CA GLY A 47 -0.20 4.46 -35.31
C GLY A 47 -0.15 4.20 -33.80
N ASP A 48 -0.65 3.03 -33.43
CA ASP A 48 -0.72 2.54 -32.05
C ASP A 48 0.58 1.82 -31.63
N VAL A 49 1.19 2.25 -30.53
CA VAL A 49 2.35 1.59 -29.93
C VAL A 49 1.87 0.53 -28.95
N VAL A 50 2.26 -0.72 -29.17
CA VAL A 50 1.90 -1.85 -28.30
C VAL A 50 2.96 -2.04 -27.21
N ILE A 51 2.51 -2.03 -25.96
CA ILE A 51 3.35 -2.19 -24.78
C ILE A 51 2.88 -3.43 -24.00
N THR A 52 3.78 -4.38 -23.78
CA THR A 52 3.55 -5.57 -22.92
C THR A 52 4.45 -5.48 -21.70
N GLY A 53 4.03 -6.04 -20.56
CA GLY A 53 4.84 -5.93 -19.35
C GLY A 53 4.36 -6.80 -18.19
N HIS A 54 5.06 -6.68 -17.07
CA HIS A 54 4.90 -7.55 -15.90
C HIS A 54 4.54 -6.78 -14.63
N GLY A 55 3.71 -7.37 -13.78
CA GLY A 55 3.30 -6.84 -12.49
C GLY A 55 2.47 -5.54 -12.50
N TRP A 56 2.10 -5.06 -11.31
CA TRP A 56 1.37 -3.80 -11.12
C TRP A 56 1.87 -3.05 -9.88
N GLY A 57 2.48 -1.89 -10.13
CA GLY A 57 3.10 -1.05 -9.12
C GLY A 57 4.61 -0.86 -9.34
N HIS A 58 5.25 -0.26 -8.34
CA HIS A 58 6.70 0.01 -8.33
C HIS A 58 7.55 -1.20 -7.92
N GLY A 59 6.94 -2.30 -7.44
CA GLY A 59 7.63 -3.55 -7.11
C GLY A 59 8.65 -3.47 -5.97
N ARG A 60 8.74 -2.36 -5.24
CA ARG A 60 9.67 -2.23 -4.09
C ARG A 60 9.03 -2.85 -2.86
N GLY A 61 9.81 -3.64 -2.13
CA GLY A 61 9.33 -4.44 -1.00
C GLY A 61 8.32 -5.51 -1.45
N MET A 62 7.22 -5.66 -0.70
CA MET A 62 6.32 -6.80 -0.83
C MET A 62 5.36 -6.71 -2.04
N GLY A 63 5.26 -7.82 -2.79
CA GLY A 63 4.12 -8.05 -3.69
C GLY A 63 2.91 -8.53 -2.90
N GLN A 64 1.75 -7.88 -3.03
CA GLN A 64 0.54 -8.28 -2.31
C GLN A 64 -0.02 -9.61 -2.85
N TYR A 65 -0.05 -9.78 -4.17
CA TYR A 65 -0.32 -11.09 -4.78
C TYR A 65 0.80 -12.11 -4.49
N GLY A 66 2.05 -11.67 -4.37
CA GLY A 66 3.19 -12.49 -3.93
C GLY A 66 2.97 -13.10 -2.55
N ALA A 67 2.76 -12.26 -1.54
CA ALA A 67 2.39 -12.65 -0.18
C ALA A 67 1.17 -13.58 -0.14
N TYR A 68 0.14 -13.29 -0.95
CA TYR A 68 -1.06 -14.11 -1.06
C TYR A 68 -0.78 -15.50 -1.65
N GLY A 69 0.06 -15.59 -2.68
CA GLY A 69 0.50 -16.86 -3.27
C GLY A 69 1.36 -17.69 -2.32
N TYR A 70 2.36 -17.06 -1.68
CA TYR A 70 3.18 -17.71 -0.66
C TYR A 70 2.34 -18.25 0.51
N ALA A 71 1.36 -17.49 1.01
CA ALA A 71 0.45 -17.94 2.06
C ALA A 71 -0.42 -19.14 1.60
N THR A 72 -1.10 -19.02 0.45
CA THR A 72 -2.12 -20.00 0.04
C THR A 72 -1.54 -21.26 -0.61
N ASN A 73 -0.62 -21.12 -1.57
CA ASN A 73 -0.04 -22.23 -2.32
C ASN A 73 1.18 -22.84 -1.63
N HIS A 74 2.09 -22.00 -1.09
CA HIS A 74 3.33 -22.47 -0.47
C HIS A 74 3.19 -22.69 1.05
N GLY A 75 2.08 -22.26 1.66
CA GLY A 75 1.80 -22.44 3.09
C GLY A 75 2.67 -21.60 4.02
N TRP A 76 3.25 -20.50 3.53
CA TRP A 76 4.14 -19.65 4.32
C TRP A 76 3.39 -18.86 5.41
N SER A 77 4.01 -18.78 6.58
CA SER A 77 3.63 -17.88 7.66
C SER A 77 3.94 -16.42 7.32
N TYR A 78 3.26 -15.48 7.98
CA TYR A 78 3.50 -14.05 7.76
C TYR A 78 4.95 -13.66 8.02
N GLN A 79 5.62 -14.30 8.98
CA GLN A 79 7.03 -14.07 9.31
C GLN A 79 7.97 -14.44 8.15
N GLN A 80 7.70 -15.54 7.45
CA GLN A 80 8.47 -15.94 6.26
C GLN A 80 8.24 -14.96 5.11
N ILE A 81 6.99 -14.57 4.87
CA ILE A 81 6.62 -13.61 3.83
C ILE A 81 7.35 -12.28 4.03
N VAL A 82 7.26 -11.67 5.23
CA VAL A 82 7.92 -10.39 5.46
C VAL A 82 9.45 -10.50 5.54
N GLY A 83 9.99 -11.60 6.05
CA GLY A 83 11.43 -11.85 6.07
C GLY A 83 12.05 -11.99 4.67
N HIS A 84 11.28 -12.54 3.71
CA HIS A 84 11.66 -12.66 2.30
C HIS A 84 11.70 -11.30 1.60
N PHE A 85 10.62 -10.52 1.66
CA PHE A 85 10.52 -9.23 0.95
C PHE A 85 11.30 -8.08 1.59
N TYR A 86 11.60 -8.16 2.89
CA TYR A 86 12.28 -7.10 3.65
C TYR A 86 13.61 -7.59 4.25
N GLY A 87 14.40 -8.30 3.43
CA GLY A 87 15.71 -8.83 3.81
C GLY A 87 16.64 -7.78 4.42
N GLY A 88 17.39 -8.17 5.46
CA GLY A 88 18.18 -7.24 6.28
C GLY A 88 17.42 -6.61 7.45
N THR A 89 16.18 -7.03 7.69
CA THR A 89 15.38 -6.64 8.88
C THR A 89 15.05 -7.82 9.78
N THR A 90 14.65 -7.50 11.01
CA THR A 90 14.10 -8.43 12.00
C THR A 90 12.75 -7.94 12.51
N LEU A 91 11.92 -8.86 13.00
CA LEU A 91 10.68 -8.50 13.68
C LEU A 91 10.98 -7.97 15.09
N GLY A 92 10.25 -6.93 15.50
CA GLY A 92 10.33 -6.38 16.85
C GLY A 92 9.01 -5.73 17.27
N GLY A 93 8.82 -5.59 18.57
CA GLY A 93 7.65 -4.90 19.14
C GLY A 93 7.75 -3.38 18.99
N GLN A 94 6.60 -2.72 18.94
CA GLN A 94 6.39 -1.27 18.95
C GLN A 94 5.04 -1.01 19.65
N ALA A 95 5.00 -0.05 20.57
CA ALA A 95 3.76 0.24 21.31
C ALA A 95 2.66 0.79 20.38
N ASN A 96 1.38 0.53 20.72
CA ASN A 96 0.21 1.12 20.08
C ASN A 96 0.06 2.61 20.46
N GLY A 97 1.03 3.42 20.04
CA GLY A 97 1.00 4.87 20.20
C GLY A 97 0.15 5.58 19.12
N PRO A 98 -0.09 6.89 19.28
CA PRO A 98 -0.86 7.67 18.32
C PRO A 98 -0.09 7.89 17.00
N ILE A 99 -0.85 7.97 15.90
CA ILE A 99 -0.41 8.48 14.60
C ILE A 99 -1.29 9.65 14.18
N THR A 100 -0.69 10.64 13.52
CA THR A 100 -1.35 11.81 12.95
C THR A 100 -1.44 11.68 11.42
N VAL A 101 -2.65 11.75 10.89
CA VAL A 101 -2.97 11.61 9.45
C VAL A 101 -3.48 12.94 8.92
N ALA A 102 -2.80 13.50 7.92
CA ALA A 102 -3.28 14.67 7.19
C ALA A 102 -4.47 14.31 6.30
N LEU A 103 -5.63 14.92 6.56
CA LEU A 103 -6.83 14.81 5.73
C LEU A 103 -6.79 15.90 4.63
N THR A 104 -5.88 15.71 3.68
CA THR A 104 -5.57 16.61 2.55
C THR A 104 -6.79 17.04 1.72
N ALA A 105 -7.83 16.22 1.60
CA ALA A 105 -9.10 16.57 0.96
C ALA A 105 -9.91 17.65 1.72
N ARG A 106 -9.43 18.06 2.91
CA ARG A 106 -9.94 19.17 3.74
C ARG A 106 -8.93 20.31 3.89
N ASP A 107 -7.88 20.35 3.06
CA ASP A 107 -6.99 21.51 2.98
C ASP A 107 -7.80 22.80 2.69
N ASN A 108 -7.56 23.83 3.51
CA ASN A 108 -8.25 25.13 3.45
C ASN A 108 -9.78 25.08 3.71
N GLN A 109 -10.32 24.01 4.30
CA GLN A 109 -11.73 23.90 4.68
C GLN A 109 -11.90 23.92 6.20
N ASP A 110 -13.00 24.51 6.69
CA ASP A 110 -13.43 24.39 8.08
C ASP A 110 -13.59 22.91 8.49
N LEU A 111 -13.18 22.54 9.70
CA LEU A 111 -13.46 21.21 10.24
C LEU A 111 -14.88 21.19 10.79
N LEU A 112 -15.80 20.59 10.04
CA LEU A 112 -17.21 20.45 10.42
C LEU A 112 -17.49 19.00 10.84
N VAL A 113 -17.78 18.77 12.11
CA VAL A 113 -17.94 17.42 12.71
C VAL A 113 -19.28 17.31 13.46
N THR A 114 -19.89 16.13 13.41
CA THR A 114 -21.05 15.75 14.22
C THR A 114 -20.84 14.34 14.82
N SER A 115 -21.69 13.91 15.75
CA SER A 115 -21.76 12.53 16.23
C SER A 115 -23.17 12.26 16.79
N GLY A 116 -23.61 10.99 16.78
CA GLY A 116 -24.78 10.51 17.52
C GLY A 116 -24.55 10.35 19.04
N ARG A 117 -23.40 10.78 19.56
CA ARG A 117 -23.08 10.92 20.98
C ARG A 117 -22.54 12.30 21.29
N ASP A 118 -22.56 12.67 22.56
CA ASP A 118 -21.95 13.91 23.04
C ASP A 118 -20.44 13.88 22.82
N PHE A 119 -19.88 15.00 22.38
CA PHE A 119 -18.46 15.17 22.10
C PHE A 119 -17.96 16.51 22.63
N VAL A 120 -16.65 16.67 22.74
CA VAL A 120 -15.99 17.87 23.29
C VAL A 120 -15.12 18.51 22.22
N VAL A 121 -15.22 19.84 22.10
CA VAL A 121 -14.42 20.65 21.19
C VAL A 121 -13.66 21.71 21.99
N GLY A 122 -12.35 21.55 22.12
CA GLY A 122 -11.49 22.49 22.84
C GLY A 122 -11.85 22.69 24.32
N GLY A 123 -12.61 21.77 24.92
CA GLY A 123 -13.16 21.86 26.28
C GLY A 123 -14.65 22.23 26.36
N VAL A 124 -15.27 22.63 25.26
CA VAL A 124 -16.72 22.90 25.18
C VAL A 124 -17.48 21.61 24.82
N ALA A 125 -18.51 21.26 25.59
CA ALA A 125 -19.37 20.13 25.28
C ALA A 125 -20.34 20.46 24.13
N VAL A 126 -20.54 19.50 23.22
CA VAL A 126 -21.45 19.58 22.08
C VAL A 126 -22.33 18.33 22.10
N GLY A 127 -23.65 18.52 22.21
CA GLY A 127 -24.61 17.43 22.37
C GLY A 127 -24.84 16.61 21.11
N ALA A 128 -25.18 15.33 21.28
CA ALA A 128 -25.49 14.38 20.21
C ALA A 128 -26.44 14.96 19.14
N GLY A 129 -26.14 14.67 17.86
CA GLY A 129 -26.86 15.17 16.69
C GLY A 129 -26.54 16.63 16.30
N SER A 130 -25.93 17.42 17.19
CA SER A 130 -25.42 18.75 16.85
C SER A 130 -24.14 18.62 16.01
N ALA A 131 -23.78 19.71 15.32
CA ALA A 131 -22.50 19.82 14.62
C ALA A 131 -21.65 20.97 15.20
N ALA A 132 -20.34 20.82 15.09
CA ALA A 132 -19.34 21.79 15.46
C ALA A 132 -18.45 22.12 14.26
N ARG A 133 -18.35 23.40 13.94
CA ARG A 133 -17.44 23.97 12.95
C ARG A 133 -16.23 24.56 13.68
N VAL A 134 -15.03 24.08 13.36
CA VAL A 134 -13.77 24.58 13.93
C VAL A 134 -12.94 25.26 12.85
N GLN A 135 -12.57 26.50 13.12
CA GLN A 135 -11.76 27.35 12.24
C GLN A 135 -10.56 27.91 13.00
N ALA A 136 -9.35 27.53 12.58
CA ALA A 136 -8.09 28.12 12.98
C ALA A 136 -7.90 29.49 12.31
N ARG A 137 -7.49 30.48 13.10
CA ARG A 137 -7.29 31.85 12.65
C ARG A 137 -5.80 32.22 12.57
N PRO A 138 -5.42 33.25 11.78
CA PRO A 138 -4.03 33.69 11.68
C PRO A 138 -3.41 34.21 12.98
N ASP A 139 -4.23 34.55 13.99
CA ASP A 139 -3.80 34.93 15.33
C ASP A 139 -3.47 33.73 16.25
N GLY A 140 -3.62 32.51 15.75
CA GLY A 140 -3.42 31.26 16.51
C GLY A 140 -4.63 30.83 17.35
N SER A 141 -5.72 31.60 17.36
CA SER A 141 -6.97 31.23 18.03
C SER A 141 -7.82 30.29 17.19
N TYR A 142 -8.77 29.60 17.84
CA TYR A 142 -9.72 28.71 17.18
C TYR A 142 -11.15 29.20 17.46
N LEU A 143 -11.90 29.47 16.40
CA LEU A 143 -13.35 29.70 16.50
C LEU A 143 -14.06 28.35 16.47
N LEU A 144 -14.92 28.11 17.46
CA LEU A 144 -15.95 27.09 17.45
C LEU A 144 -17.29 27.77 17.15
N THR A 145 -18.01 27.27 16.14
CA THR A 145 -19.43 27.58 15.90
C THR A 145 -20.24 26.28 15.98
N THR A 146 -21.33 26.27 16.75
CA THR A 146 -22.22 25.09 16.89
C THR A 146 -23.54 25.28 16.14
N SER A 147 -24.11 24.18 15.63
CA SER A 147 -25.38 24.17 14.88
C SER A 147 -26.16 22.88 15.14
N HIS A 148 -27.46 22.85 14.82
CA HIS A 148 -28.34 21.67 14.95
C HIS A 148 -28.11 20.60 13.86
N GLY A 149 -26.87 20.43 13.39
CA GLY A 149 -26.49 19.51 12.31
C GLY A 149 -25.62 20.17 11.24
N CYS A 150 -25.03 19.35 10.35
CA CYS A 150 -24.05 19.77 9.34
C CYS A 150 -24.50 20.99 8.51
N ASP A 151 -25.74 20.95 8.02
CA ASP A 151 -26.26 21.89 7.02
C ASP A 151 -27.13 23.01 7.65
N GLN A 152 -27.07 23.16 8.97
CA GLN A 152 -27.84 24.15 9.72
C GLN A 152 -27.03 25.41 10.04
N ALA A 153 -27.71 26.54 10.19
CA ALA A 153 -27.09 27.80 10.59
C ALA A 153 -26.41 27.69 11.97
N GLY A 154 -25.36 28.49 12.18
CA GLY A 154 -24.69 28.61 13.47
C GLY A 154 -25.64 29.22 14.52
N VAL A 155 -25.87 28.49 15.60
CA VAL A 155 -26.73 28.88 16.73
C VAL A 155 -25.92 29.67 17.77
N TRP A 156 -24.66 29.30 17.97
CA TRP A 156 -23.76 29.92 18.93
C TRP A 156 -22.30 29.80 18.47
N GLN A 157 -21.43 30.67 18.98
CA GLN A 157 -19.99 30.65 18.69
C GLN A 157 -19.16 31.11 19.89
N THR A 158 -17.93 30.59 20.01
CA THR A 158 -16.93 31.03 20.98
C THR A 158 -15.51 30.81 20.47
N VAL A 159 -14.53 31.47 21.09
CA VAL A 159 -13.11 31.11 20.92
C VAL A 159 -12.77 29.97 21.90
N VAL A 160 -12.13 28.92 21.40
CA VAL A 160 -11.67 27.77 22.20
C VAL A 160 -10.14 27.69 22.29
N PRO A 161 -9.56 27.22 23.42
CA PRO A 161 -8.12 27.22 23.63
C PRO A 161 -7.35 26.22 22.74
N ASN A 162 -8.03 25.27 22.11
CA ASN A 162 -7.45 24.33 21.14
C ASN A 162 -8.53 23.76 20.23
N SER A 163 -8.12 23.16 19.11
CA SER A 163 -8.99 22.63 18.06
C SER A 163 -9.43 21.17 18.21
N ARG A 164 -9.11 20.50 19.33
CA ARG A 164 -9.35 19.06 19.47
C ARG A 164 -10.83 18.75 19.59
N VAL A 165 -11.32 17.89 18.70
CA VAL A 165 -12.67 17.31 18.67
C VAL A 165 -12.54 15.84 19.09
N VAL A 166 -13.10 15.49 20.25
CA VAL A 166 -13.01 14.14 20.85
C VAL A 166 -14.38 13.67 21.34
N SER A 167 -14.72 12.39 21.16
CA SER A 167 -15.92 11.82 21.78
C SER A 167 -15.81 11.83 23.32
N THR A 168 -16.92 12.02 24.03
CA THR A 168 -16.94 11.94 25.51
C THR A 168 -16.66 10.53 26.04
N VAL A 169 -17.00 9.51 25.25
CA VAL A 169 -16.79 8.08 25.51
C VAL A 169 -16.28 7.46 24.22
N ASP A 170 -15.41 6.46 24.30
CA ASP A 170 -14.96 5.69 23.13
C ASP A 170 -16.17 5.03 22.43
N PRO A 171 -16.43 5.33 21.13
CA PRO A 171 -17.52 4.73 20.37
C PRO A 171 -17.28 3.25 20.02
N GLY A 172 -16.06 2.72 20.20
CA GLY A 172 -15.71 1.34 19.89
C GLY A 172 -15.90 1.02 18.41
N ASN A 173 -16.98 0.32 18.07
CA ASN A 173 -17.36 0.00 16.68
C ASN A 173 -18.74 0.56 16.28
N ASP A 174 -19.38 1.40 17.12
CA ASP A 174 -20.63 2.07 16.80
C ASP A 174 -20.37 3.27 15.86
N LEU A 175 -20.59 3.07 14.56
CA LEU A 175 -20.43 4.09 13.52
C LEU A 175 -21.38 5.29 13.70
N HIS A 176 -22.49 5.16 14.43
CA HIS A 176 -23.36 6.30 14.75
C HIS A 176 -22.81 7.12 15.94
N ALA A 177 -22.05 6.49 16.84
CA ALA A 177 -21.37 7.17 17.96
C ALA A 177 -20.01 7.80 17.56
N MET A 178 -19.43 7.43 16.43
CA MET A 178 -18.16 7.98 15.96
C MET A 178 -18.25 9.44 15.53
N LEU A 179 -17.15 10.17 15.72
CA LEU A 179 -16.94 11.48 15.12
C LEU A 179 -17.07 11.36 13.59
N SER A 180 -18.03 12.09 13.07
CA SER A 180 -18.44 12.06 11.68
C SER A 180 -18.13 13.42 11.04
N LEU A 181 -17.12 13.45 10.18
CA LEU A 181 -16.82 14.62 9.36
C LEU A 181 -17.97 14.83 8.36
N CYS A 182 -18.59 16.01 8.42
CA CYS A 182 -19.61 16.45 7.47
C CYS A 182 -18.95 16.76 6.12
N THR A 183 -19.49 16.22 5.01
CA THR A 183 -18.98 16.48 3.66
C THR A 183 -20.12 16.60 2.65
N ALA A 184 -19.86 17.18 1.48
CA ALA A 184 -20.82 17.26 0.37
C ALA A 184 -21.26 15.87 -0.19
N ALA A 185 -20.59 14.77 0.21
CA ALA A 185 -20.97 13.40 -0.12
C ALA A 185 -21.60 12.64 1.09
N GLY A 186 -22.02 13.38 2.13
CA GLY A 186 -22.49 12.85 3.40
C GLY A 186 -21.38 12.71 4.45
N LEU A 187 -21.56 11.81 5.40
CA LEU A 187 -20.70 11.65 6.57
C LEU A 187 -19.52 10.70 6.32
N LYS A 188 -18.36 11.04 6.89
CA LYS A 188 -17.18 10.17 7.02
C LYS A 188 -16.86 9.93 8.49
N GLN A 189 -16.98 8.69 8.94
CA GLN A 189 -16.71 8.28 10.32
C GLN A 189 -15.20 8.08 10.54
N TYR A 190 -14.65 8.68 11.60
CA TYR A 190 -13.26 8.56 12.01
C TYR A 190 -13.14 8.08 13.46
N ARG A 191 -12.02 7.41 13.76
CA ARG A 191 -11.63 6.97 15.10
C ARG A 191 -10.73 8.01 15.77
N GLY A 192 -10.68 7.99 17.10
CA GLY A 192 -9.85 8.90 17.88
C GLY A 192 -10.34 10.35 17.81
N GLU A 193 -9.43 11.26 17.49
CA GLU A 193 -9.62 12.71 17.51
C GLU A 193 -9.61 13.29 16.08
N LEU A 194 -10.42 14.32 15.85
CA LEU A 194 -10.26 15.23 14.71
C LEU A 194 -9.78 16.59 15.23
N SER A 195 -8.88 17.26 14.52
CA SER A 195 -8.41 18.60 14.89
C SER A 195 -7.96 19.40 13.67
N VAL A 196 -7.75 20.72 13.86
CA VAL A 196 -7.19 21.61 12.84
C VAL A 196 -5.92 22.27 13.32
N VAL A 197 -4.96 22.43 12.42
CA VAL A 197 -3.68 23.09 12.65
C VAL A 197 -3.45 24.16 11.60
N TRP A 198 -2.80 25.25 11.98
CA TRP A 198 -2.33 26.26 11.04
C TRP A 198 -0.95 25.89 10.52
N ALA A 199 -0.84 25.48 9.26
CA ALA A 199 0.42 25.06 8.65
C ALA A 199 0.50 25.42 7.17
N ASN A 200 1.66 25.93 6.75
CA ASN A 200 1.91 26.49 5.42
C ASN A 200 0.89 27.58 5.06
N ASN A 201 0.71 28.56 5.95
CA ASN A 201 -0.22 29.70 5.87
C ASN A 201 -1.68 29.33 5.57
N ALA A 202 -2.12 28.15 6.00
CA ALA A 202 -3.47 27.64 5.77
C ALA A 202 -3.92 26.69 6.89
N GLN A 203 -5.24 26.50 6.99
CA GLN A 203 -5.83 25.45 7.81
C GLN A 203 -5.62 24.06 7.18
N ARG A 204 -5.13 23.12 7.99
CA ARG A 204 -5.03 21.69 7.68
C ARG A 204 -5.86 20.89 8.68
N THR A 205 -6.57 19.87 8.21
CA THR A 205 -7.29 18.94 9.09
C THR A 205 -6.42 17.72 9.38
N VAL A 206 -6.37 17.30 10.65
CA VAL A 206 -5.61 16.14 11.12
C VAL A 206 -6.55 15.18 11.85
N ASN A 207 -6.43 13.88 11.57
CA ASN A 207 -7.00 12.83 12.41
C ASN A 207 -5.88 12.21 13.26
N THR A 208 -6.10 12.12 14.57
CA THR A 208 -5.14 11.55 15.54
C THR A 208 -5.77 10.35 16.21
N LEU A 209 -5.20 9.17 15.98
CA LEU A 209 -5.75 7.89 16.44
C LEU A 209 -4.65 6.88 16.78
N ALA A 210 -4.99 5.80 17.48
CA ALA A 210 -4.06 4.73 17.79
C ALA A 210 -3.59 4.01 16.51
N MET A 211 -2.34 3.52 16.48
CA MET A 211 -1.78 2.83 15.32
C MET A 211 -2.63 1.63 14.87
N GLU A 212 -3.11 0.80 15.79
CA GLU A 212 -3.92 -0.37 15.41
C GLU A 212 -5.27 0.06 14.80
N ASP A 213 -5.90 1.13 15.29
CA ASP A 213 -7.13 1.71 14.70
C ASP A 213 -6.89 2.34 13.32
N TYR A 214 -5.74 3.00 13.11
CA TYR A 214 -5.33 3.50 11.79
C TYR A 214 -5.25 2.36 10.76
N LEU A 215 -4.69 1.22 11.15
CA LEU A 215 -4.55 0.06 10.26
C LEU A 215 -5.91 -0.51 9.82
N ARG A 216 -6.97 -0.41 10.64
CA ARG A 216 -8.32 -0.87 10.27
C ARG A 216 -8.89 -0.09 9.08
N GLY A 217 -8.54 1.19 8.98
CA GLY A 217 -8.85 2.05 7.83
C GLY A 217 -7.91 1.90 6.62
N VAL A 218 -6.79 1.15 6.75
CA VAL A 218 -5.77 0.96 5.69
C VAL A 218 -5.73 -0.46 5.13
N VAL A 219 -5.56 -1.49 5.95
CA VAL A 219 -5.33 -2.87 5.49
C VAL A 219 -6.41 -3.38 4.52
N PRO A 220 -7.74 -3.18 4.76
CA PRO A 220 -8.79 -3.58 3.80
C PRO A 220 -8.92 -2.66 2.56
N ARG A 221 -8.08 -1.62 2.45
CA ARG A 221 -7.97 -0.76 1.26
C ARG A 221 -6.79 -1.17 0.37
N GLU A 222 -5.73 -1.69 0.96
CA GLU A 222 -4.55 -2.20 0.24
C GLU A 222 -4.73 -3.65 -0.25
N SER A 223 -5.13 -4.56 0.64
CA SER A 223 -5.32 -6.00 0.36
C SER A 223 -6.79 -6.43 0.50
N PRO A 224 -7.34 -7.26 -0.40
CA PRO A 224 -8.72 -7.76 -0.29
C PRO A 224 -8.94 -8.58 0.99
N ALA A 225 -9.80 -8.10 1.90
CA ALA A 225 -10.08 -8.78 3.17
C ALA A 225 -10.62 -10.21 3.02
N SER A 226 -11.24 -10.53 1.88
CA SER A 226 -11.70 -11.88 1.53
C SER A 226 -10.59 -12.92 1.43
N TRP A 227 -9.34 -12.51 1.19
CA TRP A 227 -8.18 -13.41 1.22
C TRP A 227 -8.02 -14.10 2.59
N GLY A 228 -8.51 -13.51 3.67
CA GLY A 228 -8.43 -14.09 5.01
C GLY A 228 -9.13 -15.45 5.15
N ASP A 229 -10.16 -15.74 4.35
CA ASP A 229 -10.90 -17.01 4.41
C ASP A 229 -10.35 -18.06 3.40
N THR A 230 -9.50 -17.68 2.43
CA THR A 230 -9.11 -18.55 1.31
C THR A 230 -7.93 -19.48 1.63
N GLY A 231 -7.74 -20.50 0.79
CA GLY A 231 -6.70 -21.53 0.99
C GLY A 231 -6.92 -22.40 2.23
N GLY A 232 -8.15 -22.44 2.76
CA GLY A 232 -8.46 -23.02 4.07
C GLY A 232 -8.07 -22.10 5.23
N GLY A 233 -8.31 -20.79 5.09
CA GLY A 233 -7.89 -19.76 6.06
C GLY A 233 -6.41 -19.34 5.98
N LYS A 234 -5.58 -20.02 5.17
CA LYS A 234 -4.15 -19.70 5.02
C LYS A 234 -3.90 -18.27 4.54
N GLY A 235 -4.76 -17.71 3.69
CA GLY A 235 -4.59 -16.34 3.18
C GLY A 235 -4.64 -15.25 4.27
N MET A 236 -5.06 -15.59 5.50
CA MET A 236 -4.86 -14.77 6.69
C MET A 236 -3.39 -14.40 6.93
N GLU A 237 -2.43 -15.26 6.60
CA GLU A 237 -0.99 -14.96 6.75
C GLU A 237 -0.53 -13.84 5.81
N ALA A 238 -1.14 -13.70 4.63
CA ALA A 238 -0.90 -12.56 3.75
C ALA A 238 -1.49 -11.26 4.30
N LEU A 239 -2.69 -11.30 4.91
CA LEU A 239 -3.27 -10.13 5.60
C LEU A 239 -2.43 -9.73 6.82
N LYS A 240 -1.87 -10.68 7.56
CA LYS A 240 -0.92 -10.41 8.67
C LYS A 240 0.37 -9.76 8.15
N ALA A 241 0.92 -10.26 7.05
CA ALA A 241 2.10 -9.65 6.42
C ALA A 241 1.80 -8.21 5.96
N GLN A 242 0.62 -7.98 5.37
CA GLN A 242 0.16 -6.63 5.01
C GLN A 242 -0.02 -5.72 6.23
N ALA A 243 -0.55 -6.24 7.35
CA ALA A 243 -0.66 -5.47 8.60
C ALA A 243 0.72 -5.07 9.16
N VAL A 244 1.70 -5.99 9.19
CA VAL A 244 3.07 -5.68 9.64
C VAL A 244 3.79 -4.70 8.70
N ALA A 245 3.64 -4.86 7.39
CA ALA A 245 4.20 -3.94 6.40
C ALA A 245 3.57 -2.53 6.49
N ALA A 246 2.23 -2.45 6.63
CA ALA A 246 1.54 -1.18 6.83
C ALA A 246 1.93 -0.51 8.15
N ARG A 247 1.99 -1.27 9.26
CA ARG A 247 2.38 -0.77 10.58
C ARG A 247 3.81 -0.22 10.58
N SER A 248 4.73 -0.91 9.91
CA SER A 248 6.14 -0.52 9.83
C SER A 248 6.34 0.72 8.95
N TYR A 249 5.70 0.78 7.77
CA TYR A 249 5.64 1.97 6.93
C TYR A 249 5.13 3.18 7.73
N ALA A 250 3.93 3.07 8.33
CA ALA A 250 3.31 4.13 9.12
C ALA A 250 4.12 4.57 10.35
N TRP A 251 4.90 3.66 10.96
CA TRP A 251 5.84 4.01 12.02
C TRP A 251 7.10 4.73 11.52
N SER A 252 7.56 4.46 10.30
CA SER A 252 8.73 5.07 9.67
C SER A 252 8.48 6.44 9.01
N GLU A 253 7.23 6.73 8.63
CA GLU A 253 6.84 8.02 8.03
C GLU A 253 7.09 9.20 8.98
N ASN A 254 7.43 10.36 8.43
CA ASN A 254 7.56 11.63 9.18
C ASN A 254 7.44 12.82 8.21
N ARG A 255 6.30 12.95 7.53
CA ARG A 255 6.15 13.85 6.37
C ARG A 255 6.14 15.34 6.75
N TRP A 256 5.52 15.69 7.87
CA TRP A 256 5.45 17.06 8.37
C TRP A 256 5.52 17.10 9.90
N SER A 257 5.93 18.23 10.47
CA SER A 257 5.93 18.47 11.92
C SER A 257 4.55 18.39 12.57
N TRP A 258 3.48 18.53 11.78
CA TRP A 258 2.09 18.54 12.23
C TRP A 258 1.29 17.28 11.84
N ALA A 259 1.79 16.47 10.90
CA ALA A 259 1.17 15.20 10.51
C ALA A 259 2.23 14.20 10.02
N LYS A 260 2.18 13.00 10.58
CA LYS A 260 3.16 11.94 10.30
C LYS A 260 2.99 11.37 8.90
N THR A 261 1.74 11.12 8.50
CA THR A 261 1.33 10.51 7.22
C THR A 261 0.14 11.26 6.60
N CYS A 262 -0.38 10.79 5.47
CA CYS A 262 -1.57 11.33 4.78
C CYS A 262 -2.53 10.22 4.35
N GLU A 263 -3.73 10.61 3.92
CA GLU A 263 -4.83 9.70 3.55
C GLU A 263 -4.73 9.07 2.13
N THR A 264 -3.81 9.55 1.29
CA THR A 264 -3.77 9.25 -0.15
C THR A 264 -2.75 8.18 -0.54
N THR A 265 -2.80 7.71 -1.79
CA THR A 265 -1.81 6.80 -2.40
C THR A 265 -0.37 7.32 -2.45
N SER A 266 -0.13 8.59 -2.10
CA SER A 266 1.23 9.10 -1.81
C SER A 266 1.81 8.55 -0.51
N CYS A 267 0.94 8.05 0.37
CA CYS A 267 1.18 7.55 1.72
C CYS A 267 0.69 6.10 1.79
N GLN A 268 -0.51 5.88 2.33
CA GLN A 268 -1.29 4.65 2.29
C GLN A 268 -2.76 5.05 2.18
N VAL A 269 -3.62 4.23 1.57
CA VAL A 269 -5.03 4.58 1.38
C VAL A 269 -5.78 4.46 2.70
N TYR A 270 -6.08 5.59 3.35
CA TYR A 270 -6.83 5.67 4.59
C TYR A 270 -8.14 6.43 4.37
N LEU A 271 -9.29 5.78 4.57
CA LEU A 271 -10.61 6.37 4.26
C LEU A 271 -11.51 6.61 5.49
N GLY A 272 -10.94 6.55 6.70
CA GLY A 272 -11.69 6.50 7.95
C GLY A 272 -12.26 5.09 8.24
N ALA A 273 -13.06 4.98 9.30
CA ALA A 273 -13.72 3.75 9.72
C ALA A 273 -15.03 3.48 8.97
N GLY A 274 -15.67 4.53 8.43
CA GLY A 274 -16.98 4.38 7.78
C GLY A 274 -17.36 5.53 6.85
N SER A 275 -18.41 5.30 6.07
CA SER A 275 -19.03 6.27 5.18
C SER A 275 -20.55 6.16 5.25
N ASN A 276 -21.25 7.23 5.61
CA ASN A 276 -22.70 7.23 5.81
C ASN A 276 -23.18 6.05 6.69
N HIS A 277 -22.46 5.78 7.78
CA HIS A 277 -22.68 4.65 8.71
C HIS A 277 -22.47 3.24 8.14
N ASN A 278 -21.91 3.10 6.93
CA ASN A 278 -21.45 1.83 6.39
C ASN A 278 -19.96 1.63 6.73
N SER A 279 -19.57 0.44 7.19
CA SER A 279 -18.19 0.13 7.56
C SER A 279 -17.25 0.18 6.35
N LEU A 280 -16.07 0.75 6.55
CA LEU A 280 -14.90 0.59 5.66
C LEU A 280 -13.85 -0.37 6.25
N GLU A 281 -14.12 -0.89 7.45
CA GLU A 281 -13.33 -1.90 8.17
C GLU A 281 -13.92 -3.30 7.95
N ASP A 282 -13.10 -4.35 8.04
CA ASP A 282 -13.53 -5.75 7.87
C ASP A 282 -12.95 -6.63 8.98
N ARG A 283 -13.80 -7.47 9.58
CA ARG A 283 -13.45 -8.39 10.68
C ARG A 283 -12.20 -9.25 10.39
N ARG A 284 -11.91 -9.56 9.12
CA ARG A 284 -10.78 -10.42 8.70
C ARG A 284 -9.48 -9.66 8.72
N THR A 285 -9.47 -8.41 8.25
CA THR A 285 -8.31 -7.52 8.41
C THR A 285 -8.13 -7.11 9.85
N ASP A 286 -9.20 -6.86 10.60
CA ASP A 286 -9.14 -6.60 12.05
C ASP A 286 -8.49 -7.79 12.79
N SER A 287 -8.82 -9.03 12.42
CA SER A 287 -8.20 -10.25 12.96
C SER A 287 -6.69 -10.34 12.62
N ALA A 288 -6.29 -9.92 11.43
CA ALA A 288 -4.88 -9.89 11.02
C ALA A 288 -4.07 -8.79 11.73
N ILE A 289 -4.70 -7.62 11.95
CA ILE A 289 -4.14 -6.49 12.70
C ILE A 289 -3.94 -6.91 14.16
N ALA A 290 -4.99 -7.40 14.83
CA ALA A 290 -4.91 -7.89 16.22
C ALA A 290 -3.91 -9.05 16.37
N GLY A 291 -3.92 -10.01 15.43
CA GLY A 291 -2.97 -11.13 15.38
C GLY A 291 -1.52 -10.74 15.06
N THR A 292 -1.24 -9.45 14.84
CA THR A 292 0.11 -8.88 14.67
C THR A 292 0.31 -7.59 15.48
N ALA A 293 -0.52 -7.32 16.51
CA ALA A 293 -0.55 -6.04 17.21
C ALA A 293 0.85 -5.61 17.70
N GLY A 294 1.25 -4.39 17.37
CA GLY A 294 2.58 -3.85 17.69
C GLY A 294 3.77 -4.48 16.95
N VAL A 295 3.59 -5.49 16.09
CA VAL A 295 4.70 -6.12 15.35
C VAL A 295 5.13 -5.25 14.17
N VAL A 296 6.41 -4.88 14.15
CA VAL A 296 7.06 -4.08 13.09
C VAL A 296 8.41 -4.66 12.66
N LEU A 297 8.92 -4.21 11.51
CA LEU A 297 10.20 -4.59 10.93
C LEU A 297 11.27 -3.54 11.25
N ARG A 298 12.38 -3.97 11.84
CA ARG A 298 13.50 -3.12 12.27
C ARG A 298 14.81 -3.52 11.58
N ASN A 299 15.68 -2.56 11.28
CA ASN A 299 17.05 -2.87 10.84
C ASN A 299 17.97 -3.24 12.02
N ALA A 300 19.20 -3.64 11.73
CA ALA A 300 20.22 -3.98 12.74
C ALA A 300 20.57 -2.83 13.73
N LYS A 301 20.15 -1.58 13.47
CA LYS A 301 20.27 -0.44 14.40
C LYS A 301 19.00 -0.22 15.25
N GLY A 302 18.03 -1.13 15.19
CA GLY A 302 16.75 -1.05 15.90
C GLY A 302 15.72 -0.08 15.30
N ALA A 303 16.04 0.64 14.23
CA ALA A 303 15.14 1.60 13.62
C ALA A 303 14.04 0.90 12.80
N VAL A 304 12.77 1.30 12.96
CA VAL A 304 11.66 0.79 12.14
C VAL A 304 11.86 1.18 10.67
N GLN A 305 11.66 0.24 9.74
CA GLN A 305 11.95 0.45 8.33
C GLN A 305 10.71 0.81 7.50
N ARG A 306 10.94 1.57 6.42
CA ARG A 306 9.93 1.99 5.46
C ARG A 306 9.63 0.87 4.46
N THR A 307 8.74 -0.03 4.88
CA THR A 307 8.36 -1.25 4.17
C THR A 307 7.27 -0.95 3.13
N GLU A 308 7.69 -0.44 1.98
CA GLU A 308 6.83 -0.26 0.82
C GLU A 308 6.30 -1.61 0.31
N PHE A 309 5.13 -1.60 -0.33
CA PHE A 309 4.49 -2.77 -0.94
C PHE A 309 3.74 -2.34 -2.20
N SER A 310 3.42 -3.28 -3.09
CA SER A 310 2.64 -3.00 -4.29
C SER A 310 1.81 -4.20 -4.74
N SER A 311 0.81 -4.01 -5.60
CA SER A 311 -0.16 -5.05 -5.96
C SER A 311 0.52 -6.34 -6.47
N SER A 312 1.40 -6.22 -7.47
CA SER A 312 2.06 -7.37 -8.09
C SER A 312 3.48 -7.00 -8.55
N THR A 313 4.44 -7.91 -8.32
CA THR A 313 5.85 -7.71 -8.63
C THR A 313 6.22 -8.03 -10.07
N GLY A 314 5.47 -8.88 -10.76
CA GLY A 314 5.89 -9.49 -12.03
C GLY A 314 6.89 -10.63 -11.83
N GLY A 315 6.91 -11.27 -10.65
CA GLY A 315 7.83 -12.35 -10.31
C GLY A 315 9.21 -11.93 -9.78
N TRP A 316 9.51 -10.62 -9.71
CA TRP A 316 10.70 -10.09 -9.04
C TRP A 316 10.40 -8.73 -8.39
N SER A 317 10.84 -8.55 -7.15
CA SER A 317 10.86 -7.22 -6.53
C SER A 317 11.95 -6.35 -7.15
N ALA A 318 11.73 -5.03 -7.15
CA ALA A 318 12.60 -4.04 -7.79
C ALA A 318 13.90 -3.77 -7.03
N GLY A 319 14.02 -4.25 -5.78
CA GLY A 319 15.10 -3.90 -4.85
C GLY A 319 15.04 -2.44 -4.37
N GLY A 320 16.20 -1.89 -4.00
CA GLY A 320 16.36 -0.54 -3.46
C GLY A 320 16.77 -0.58 -1.99
N THR A 321 15.90 -0.11 -1.10
CA THR A 321 16.11 -0.14 0.37
C THR A 321 16.30 -1.55 0.92
N PHE A 322 15.66 -2.53 0.29
CA PHE A 322 15.79 -3.96 0.57
C PHE A 322 16.39 -4.65 -0.66
N PRO A 323 17.07 -5.81 -0.51
CA PRO A 323 17.52 -6.60 -1.63
C PRO A 323 16.38 -6.95 -2.60
N ALA A 324 16.68 -7.03 -3.89
CA ALA A 324 15.73 -7.58 -4.86
C ALA A 324 15.63 -9.10 -4.66
N VAL A 325 14.40 -9.64 -4.71
CA VAL A 325 14.12 -11.06 -4.54
C VAL A 325 13.18 -11.57 -5.63
N VAL A 326 13.31 -12.86 -5.95
CA VAL A 326 12.33 -13.61 -6.74
C VAL A 326 11.00 -13.64 -5.97
N ASP A 327 9.88 -13.57 -6.68
CA ASP A 327 8.53 -13.61 -6.11
C ASP A 327 7.68 -14.66 -6.83
N ASP A 328 7.98 -15.94 -6.58
CA ASP A 328 7.26 -17.09 -7.14
C ASP A 328 5.76 -17.07 -6.77
N GLY A 329 5.43 -16.47 -5.62
CA GLY A 329 4.06 -16.29 -5.17
C GLY A 329 3.23 -15.40 -6.11
N ASP A 330 3.86 -14.45 -6.81
CA ASP A 330 3.18 -13.51 -7.71
C ASP A 330 2.62 -14.17 -8.98
N ALA A 331 3.00 -15.42 -9.27
CA ALA A 331 2.50 -16.20 -10.40
C ALA A 331 0.97 -16.39 -10.41
N ILE A 332 0.29 -16.26 -9.26
CA ILE A 332 -1.19 -16.27 -9.19
C ILE A 332 -1.83 -14.92 -9.51
N SER A 333 -1.06 -13.85 -9.74
CA SER A 333 -1.61 -12.52 -9.94
C SER A 333 -2.30 -12.42 -11.31
N PRO A 334 -3.56 -11.95 -11.40
CA PRO A 334 -4.19 -11.56 -12.66
C PRO A 334 -3.55 -10.31 -13.28
N HIS A 335 -2.44 -9.83 -12.71
CA HIS A 335 -1.66 -8.68 -13.14
C HIS A 335 -0.17 -9.01 -13.30
N HIS A 336 0.23 -10.28 -13.12
CA HIS A 336 1.59 -10.76 -13.34
C HIS A 336 2.07 -10.45 -14.76
N ASN A 337 1.21 -10.67 -15.76
CA ASN A 337 1.37 -10.19 -17.14
C ASN A 337 0.33 -9.10 -17.46
N TRP A 338 0.65 -8.19 -18.38
CA TRP A 338 -0.30 -7.24 -18.96
C TRP A 338 0.09 -6.78 -20.38
N LYS A 339 -0.92 -6.29 -21.12
CA LYS A 339 -0.77 -5.62 -22.42
C LYS A 339 -1.59 -4.34 -22.40
N GLN A 340 -1.03 -3.28 -22.96
CA GLN A 340 -1.68 -1.99 -23.19
C GLN A 340 -1.27 -1.47 -24.57
N THR A 341 -2.19 -0.76 -25.24
CA THR A 341 -1.90 -0.07 -26.48
C THR A 341 -2.00 1.44 -26.21
N VAL A 342 -1.07 2.22 -26.74
CA VAL A 342 -1.00 3.67 -26.54
C VAL A 342 -0.78 4.36 -27.90
N PRO A 343 -1.66 5.28 -28.33
CA PRO A 343 -1.46 6.02 -29.56
C PRO A 343 -0.14 6.80 -29.52
N ALA A 344 0.61 6.78 -30.63
CA ALA A 344 1.89 7.49 -30.70
C ALA A 344 1.75 9.01 -30.49
N THR A 345 0.59 9.59 -30.82
CA THR A 345 0.23 10.98 -30.50
C THR A 345 0.11 11.25 -29.00
N THR A 346 -0.45 10.31 -28.23
CA THR A 346 -0.50 10.39 -26.76
C THR A 346 0.91 10.42 -26.17
N ILE A 347 1.83 9.58 -26.69
CA ILE A 347 3.24 9.56 -26.28
C ILE A 347 3.93 10.88 -26.66
N GLY A 348 3.79 11.32 -27.91
CA GLY A 348 4.37 12.57 -28.42
C GLY A 348 3.99 13.79 -27.58
N ASN A 349 2.71 13.87 -27.19
CA ASN A 349 2.17 14.91 -26.32
C ASN A 349 2.67 14.79 -24.88
N ALA A 350 2.63 13.59 -24.27
CA ALA A 350 3.00 13.37 -22.87
C ALA A 350 4.47 13.72 -22.55
N PHE A 351 5.36 13.61 -23.54
CA PHE A 351 6.76 13.99 -23.42
C PHE A 351 7.11 15.33 -24.11
N GLY A 352 6.15 15.94 -24.81
CA GLY A 352 6.35 17.17 -25.57
C GLY A 352 7.51 17.05 -26.58
N VAL A 353 7.51 15.99 -27.39
CA VAL A 353 8.59 15.71 -28.38
C VAL A 353 8.21 16.08 -29.82
N GLY A 354 6.98 16.58 -30.06
CA GLY A 354 6.42 16.73 -31.40
C GLY A 354 5.74 15.43 -31.86
N THR A 355 5.72 15.16 -33.17
CA THR A 355 5.34 13.84 -33.68
C THR A 355 6.33 12.81 -33.16
N LEU A 356 5.86 11.64 -32.72
CA LEU A 356 6.72 10.56 -32.28
C LEU A 356 7.48 9.95 -33.48
N ILE A 357 8.76 9.66 -33.30
CA ILE A 357 9.62 8.99 -34.28
C ILE A 357 10.07 7.62 -33.74
N ASP A 358 10.46 7.54 -32.47
CA ASP A 358 10.92 6.31 -31.81
C ASP A 358 10.68 6.40 -30.30
N ILE A 359 10.50 5.26 -29.64
CA ILE A 359 10.47 5.17 -28.18
C ILE A 359 11.10 3.84 -27.74
N LYS A 360 12.37 3.92 -27.31
CA LYS A 360 13.23 2.75 -27.08
C LYS A 360 13.65 2.62 -25.62
N VAL A 361 13.59 1.40 -25.09
CA VAL A 361 14.20 1.05 -23.80
C VAL A 361 15.72 0.97 -24.00
N THR A 362 16.47 1.75 -23.22
CA THR A 362 17.94 1.84 -23.34
C THR A 362 18.69 1.38 -22.09
N ALA A 363 18.01 1.19 -20.96
CA ALA A 363 18.57 0.48 -19.81
C ALA A 363 17.47 -0.22 -18.98
N ARG A 364 17.86 -1.31 -18.31
CA ARG A 364 17.03 -2.09 -17.36
C ARG A 364 17.82 -2.43 -16.11
N ASN A 365 17.17 -2.98 -15.08
CA ASN A 365 17.83 -3.44 -13.86
C ASN A 365 18.46 -4.86 -13.95
N GLY A 366 18.17 -5.63 -15.01
CA GLY A 366 18.74 -6.96 -15.24
C GLY A 366 18.02 -8.10 -14.51
N LEU A 367 16.85 -7.86 -13.91
CA LEU A 367 16.20 -8.80 -12.98
C LEU A 367 14.93 -9.42 -13.57
N GLY A 368 14.98 -10.73 -13.86
CA GLY A 368 13.84 -11.49 -14.38
C GLY A 368 13.65 -11.41 -15.91
N ALA A 369 12.45 -11.78 -16.37
CA ALA A 369 12.04 -11.75 -17.77
C ALA A 369 12.29 -10.39 -18.46
N ASP A 370 12.56 -10.42 -19.77
CA ASP A 370 12.87 -9.25 -20.61
C ASP A 370 14.08 -8.41 -20.15
N GLY A 371 14.90 -8.91 -19.21
CA GLY A 371 15.97 -8.16 -18.55
C GLY A 371 15.46 -7.20 -17.46
N GLY A 372 14.20 -7.34 -17.02
CA GLY A 372 13.64 -6.66 -15.86
C GLY A 372 13.11 -5.25 -16.07
N ARG A 373 12.93 -4.54 -14.95
CA ARG A 373 12.35 -3.18 -14.88
C ARG A 373 13.19 -2.16 -15.62
N VAL A 374 12.52 -1.28 -16.35
CA VAL A 374 13.09 -0.27 -17.24
C VAL A 374 13.65 0.89 -16.44
N THR A 375 14.97 1.07 -16.48
CA THR A 375 15.66 2.17 -15.79
C THR A 375 15.82 3.39 -16.68
N LYS A 376 15.94 3.22 -18.02
CA LYS A 376 16.00 4.32 -19.00
C LYS A 376 15.21 4.01 -20.27
N VAL A 377 14.49 5.02 -20.76
CA VAL A 377 13.84 5.09 -22.08
C VAL A 377 14.29 6.38 -22.76
N ASP A 378 14.57 6.31 -24.06
CA ASP A 378 14.70 7.50 -24.90
C ASP A 378 13.44 7.63 -25.76
N VAL A 379 12.75 8.77 -25.66
CA VAL A 379 11.57 9.13 -26.47
C VAL A 379 12.03 10.15 -27.50
N VAL A 380 11.94 9.80 -28.78
CA VAL A 380 12.40 10.61 -29.91
C VAL A 380 11.20 11.15 -30.67
N GLY A 381 11.16 12.45 -30.93
CA GLY A 381 10.17 13.06 -31.81
C GLY A 381 10.74 14.22 -32.62
N THR A 382 9.93 14.77 -33.52
CA THR A 382 10.35 15.78 -34.51
C THR A 382 10.90 17.08 -33.91
N ALA A 383 10.53 17.43 -32.67
CA ALA A 383 11.04 18.62 -31.99
C ALA A 383 12.28 18.35 -31.11
N ARG A 384 12.38 17.15 -30.49
CA ARG A 384 13.49 16.77 -29.60
C ARG A 384 13.50 15.28 -29.24
N THR A 385 14.63 14.81 -28.73
CA THR A 385 14.69 13.58 -27.91
C THR A 385 14.65 13.94 -26.42
N VAL A 386 13.98 13.13 -25.60
CA VAL A 386 14.10 13.17 -24.13
C VAL A 386 14.45 11.79 -23.58
N SER A 387 15.39 11.75 -22.63
CA SER A 387 15.68 10.56 -21.83
C SER A 387 14.91 10.59 -20.51
N VAL A 388 14.16 9.55 -20.21
CA VAL A 388 13.31 9.44 -19.00
C VAL A 388 13.44 8.05 -18.35
N THR A 389 13.00 7.91 -17.11
CA THR A 389 12.98 6.60 -16.42
C THR A 389 11.72 5.79 -16.78
N GLY A 390 11.76 4.46 -16.69
CA GLY A 390 10.57 3.64 -16.88
C GLY A 390 9.45 3.97 -15.90
N ALA A 391 9.78 4.40 -14.68
CA ALA A 391 8.81 4.90 -13.71
C ALA A 391 8.11 6.20 -14.15
N ASN A 392 8.82 7.10 -14.84
CA ASN A 392 8.21 8.29 -15.43
C ASN A 392 7.29 7.93 -16.61
N VAL A 393 7.72 7.02 -17.49
CA VAL A 393 6.90 6.50 -18.60
C VAL A 393 5.64 5.82 -18.09
N ARG A 394 5.76 5.01 -17.05
CA ARG A 394 4.65 4.37 -16.36
C ARG A 394 3.59 5.38 -15.91
N VAL A 395 4.01 6.47 -15.26
CA VAL A 395 3.08 7.51 -14.77
C VAL A 395 2.45 8.28 -15.93
N GLN A 396 3.26 8.73 -16.90
CA GLN A 396 2.77 9.56 -18.01
C GLN A 396 1.85 8.82 -19.00
N LEU A 397 2.05 7.51 -19.20
CA LEU A 397 1.25 6.68 -20.10
C LEU A 397 0.24 5.76 -19.37
N GLY A 398 0.10 5.91 -18.05
CA GLY A 398 -0.85 5.13 -17.23
C GLY A 398 -0.57 3.62 -17.15
N LEU A 399 0.67 3.18 -17.38
CA LEU A 399 1.03 1.76 -17.39
C LEU A 399 0.95 1.15 -15.98
N LYS A 400 0.70 -0.17 -15.90
CA LYS A 400 0.66 -0.87 -14.60
C LYS A 400 1.99 -0.79 -13.86
N SER A 401 3.12 -1.02 -14.55
CA SER A 401 4.46 -1.05 -13.95
C SER A 401 5.50 -0.35 -14.85
N ASP A 402 6.70 -0.20 -14.32
CA ASP A 402 7.91 0.15 -15.07
C ASP A 402 8.64 -1.09 -15.64
N TRP A 403 8.02 -2.27 -15.57
CA TRP A 403 8.51 -3.49 -16.22
C TRP A 403 7.75 -3.71 -17.52
N PHE A 404 8.31 -3.23 -18.63
CA PHE A 404 7.66 -3.36 -19.93
C PHE A 404 8.64 -3.56 -21.09
N VAL A 405 8.09 -3.98 -22.22
CA VAL A 405 8.69 -4.12 -23.55
C VAL A 405 7.80 -3.34 -24.51
N ILE A 406 8.43 -2.59 -25.41
CA ILE A 406 7.75 -1.84 -26.46
C ILE A 406 7.88 -2.63 -27.75
N GLN A 407 6.76 -2.97 -28.37
CA GLN A 407 6.72 -3.73 -29.62
C GLN A 407 6.68 -2.75 -30.80
N GLY A 408 7.57 -2.93 -31.78
CA GLY A 408 7.67 -2.11 -32.99
C GLY A 408 8.70 -0.97 -32.94
N ALA A 409 9.22 -0.62 -31.76
CA ALA A 409 10.39 0.25 -31.61
C ALA A 409 11.69 -0.57 -31.63
N GLY A 410 12.81 0.06 -32.01
CA GLY A 410 14.10 -0.64 -32.22
C GLY A 410 14.67 -1.26 -30.95
N ALA A 411 14.50 -2.57 -30.77
CA ALA A 411 14.96 -3.28 -29.58
C ALA A 411 16.48 -3.37 -29.52
N ALA A 412 17.08 -2.79 -28.48
CA ALA A 412 18.46 -3.10 -28.11
C ALA A 412 18.57 -4.58 -27.65
N PRO A 413 19.67 -5.30 -27.95
CA PRO A 413 19.87 -6.65 -27.45
C PRO A 413 19.81 -6.69 -25.92
N ALA A 414 19.17 -7.73 -25.37
CA ALA A 414 19.22 -7.97 -23.92
C ALA A 414 20.69 -8.20 -23.51
N PRO A 415 21.17 -7.61 -22.39
CA PRO A 415 22.45 -7.98 -21.82
C PRO A 415 22.41 -9.47 -21.44
N ALA A 416 23.53 -10.18 -21.65
CA ALA A 416 23.61 -11.60 -21.35
C ALA A 416 23.23 -11.88 -19.88
N PRO A 417 22.51 -12.97 -19.58
CA PRO A 417 22.19 -13.34 -18.21
C PRO A 417 23.45 -13.41 -17.36
N LEU A 418 23.45 -12.73 -16.20
CA LEU A 418 24.52 -12.90 -15.23
C LEU A 418 24.55 -14.36 -14.78
N PRO A 419 25.73 -14.99 -14.66
CA PRO A 419 25.82 -16.36 -14.18
C PRO A 419 25.21 -16.45 -12.77
N PRO A 420 24.49 -17.55 -12.45
CA PRO A 420 23.79 -17.70 -11.18
C PRO A 420 24.77 -17.51 -10.03
N GLN A 421 24.50 -16.50 -9.19
CA GLN A 421 25.32 -16.20 -8.03
C GLN A 421 25.21 -17.36 -7.04
N VAL A 422 26.26 -18.18 -6.95
CA VAL A 422 26.36 -19.21 -5.91
C VAL A 422 26.30 -18.52 -4.55
N PRO A 423 25.44 -18.95 -3.62
CA PRO A 423 25.37 -18.35 -2.29
C PRO A 423 26.74 -18.41 -1.61
N VAL A 424 27.33 -17.24 -1.35
CA VAL A 424 28.58 -17.14 -0.59
C VAL A 424 28.31 -17.51 0.86
N ASN A 425 28.80 -18.67 1.27
CA ASN A 425 28.81 -19.09 2.67
C ASN A 425 29.72 -18.12 3.46
N PRO A 426 29.22 -17.40 4.48
CA PRO A 426 30.04 -16.46 5.26
C PRO A 426 31.12 -17.15 6.10
N ASP A 427 31.00 -18.46 6.37
CA ASP A 427 31.85 -19.20 7.32
C ASP A 427 33.12 -19.81 6.69
N LEU A 428 33.62 -19.27 5.58
CA LEU A 428 34.88 -19.71 4.93
C LEU A 428 35.90 -18.56 4.82
N PRO A 429 37.14 -18.73 5.30
CA PRO A 429 38.17 -17.69 5.24
C PRO A 429 38.72 -17.51 3.81
N THR A 430 38.50 -16.33 3.23
CA THR A 430 38.96 -15.98 1.88
C THR A 430 40.48 -15.90 1.79
N ILE A 431 41.12 -16.89 1.16
CA ILE A 431 42.55 -16.85 0.85
C ILE A 431 42.78 -15.89 -0.33
N TYR A 432 43.36 -14.73 -0.06
CA TYR A 432 43.81 -13.78 -1.08
C TYR A 432 44.96 -14.39 -1.90
N ARG A 433 44.81 -14.51 -3.22
CA ARG A 433 45.92 -14.72 -4.16
C ARG A 433 46.19 -13.44 -4.94
N GLY A 434 47.45 -13.01 -4.98
CA GLY A 434 47.87 -11.78 -5.64
C GLY A 434 47.76 -11.86 -7.17
N SER A 435 47.58 -10.70 -7.80
CA SER A 435 47.64 -10.52 -9.26
C SER A 435 49.08 -10.64 -9.76
N GLY A 436 49.26 -11.19 -10.97
CA GLY A 436 50.53 -11.24 -11.68
C GLY A 436 50.31 -11.20 -13.20
N ASN A 437 51.06 -10.35 -13.90
CA ASN A 437 50.92 -10.14 -15.34
C ASN A 437 51.75 -11.12 -16.19
N ALA A 438 51.45 -11.18 -17.49
CA ALA A 438 51.88 -12.23 -18.43
C ALA A 438 53.37 -12.22 -18.83
N GLY A 439 53.88 -13.38 -19.26
CA GLY A 439 55.13 -13.48 -20.04
C GLY A 439 55.66 -14.91 -20.29
N ALA A 440 55.93 -15.23 -21.57
CA ALA A 440 56.79 -16.34 -22.08
C ALA A 440 56.30 -17.82 -21.93
N PRO A 441 56.86 -18.77 -22.74
CA PRO A 441 56.22 -20.09 -22.99
C PRO A 441 56.85 -21.31 -22.29
N ALA A 442 56.22 -22.47 -22.51
CA ALA A 442 56.44 -23.77 -21.84
C ALA A 442 57.78 -24.49 -22.09
N PRO A 443 58.08 -25.49 -21.24
CA PRO A 443 58.39 -26.83 -21.76
C PRO A 443 57.40 -27.92 -21.27
N ARG A 444 57.57 -29.15 -21.78
CA ARG A 444 56.63 -30.28 -21.62
C ARG A 444 56.85 -31.05 -20.31
N GLY A 445 55.78 -31.57 -19.72
CA GLY A 445 55.81 -32.57 -18.66
C GLY A 445 54.50 -33.35 -18.62
N SER A 446 54.55 -34.68 -18.72
CA SER A 446 53.38 -35.54 -18.88
C SER A 446 53.10 -36.40 -17.65
N THR A 447 51.87 -36.40 -17.16
CA THR A 447 51.25 -37.57 -16.50
C THR A 447 49.74 -37.48 -16.58
N SER A 448 49.09 -38.55 -17.05
CA SER A 448 47.65 -38.75 -17.03
C SER A 448 47.26 -39.76 -15.97
N VAL A 449 46.28 -39.45 -15.11
CA VAL A 449 45.57 -40.45 -14.30
C VAL A 449 44.07 -40.19 -14.40
N THR A 450 43.32 -41.29 -14.50
CA THR A 450 41.87 -41.33 -14.69
C THR A 450 41.08 -40.88 -13.46
N GLY A 451 39.88 -40.32 -13.68
CA GLY A 451 38.88 -40.16 -12.62
C GLY A 451 38.23 -41.50 -12.25
N ALA A 452 37.68 -41.57 -11.04
CA ALA A 452 36.85 -42.68 -10.57
C ALA A 452 35.64 -42.14 -9.81
N THR A 453 34.49 -42.78 -9.97
CA THR A 453 33.28 -42.50 -9.19
C THR A 453 33.24 -43.35 -7.93
N CYS A 454 32.62 -42.84 -6.86
CA CYS A 454 32.28 -43.64 -5.68
C CYS A 454 30.78 -43.59 -5.42
N ARG A 455 30.21 -44.74 -5.03
CA ARG A 455 28.79 -44.97 -4.78
C ARG A 455 28.61 -45.48 -3.35
N TRP A 456 27.50 -45.11 -2.70
CA TRP A 456 27.16 -45.57 -1.36
C TRP A 456 27.08 -47.10 -1.23
N PRO A 457 27.56 -47.66 -0.11
CA PRO A 457 26.95 -48.79 0.57
C PRO A 457 26.04 -48.32 1.74
N ALA A 458 25.22 -49.22 2.28
CA ALA A 458 24.36 -48.98 3.44
C ALA A 458 24.38 -50.20 4.39
N THR A 459 23.67 -50.08 5.53
CA THR A 459 23.49 -51.08 6.61
C THR A 459 24.68 -51.27 7.57
N GLY A 460 24.39 -51.48 8.87
CA GLY A 460 25.37 -51.79 9.93
C GLY A 460 25.19 -51.03 11.26
N THR A 461 24.45 -51.62 12.21
CA THR A 461 24.36 -51.22 13.65
C THR A 461 25.45 -51.92 14.48
N ALA A 462 25.87 -51.50 15.69
CA ALA A 462 25.66 -50.31 16.54
C ALA A 462 26.76 -50.26 17.66
N THR A 463 26.54 -49.46 18.72
CA THR A 463 27.43 -49.19 19.89
C THR A 463 28.60 -48.22 19.62
N GLY A 464 29.02 -47.35 20.55
CA GLY A 464 28.36 -46.91 21.79
C GLY A 464 29.31 -46.44 22.91
N TRP A 465 29.54 -45.12 23.07
CA TRP A 465 30.28 -44.57 24.23
C TRP A 465 30.00 -43.08 24.51
N THR A 466 29.71 -42.75 25.77
CA THR A 466 29.83 -41.43 26.44
C THR A 466 30.08 -41.71 27.93
N PRO A 467 30.94 -40.93 28.63
CA PRO A 467 30.45 -39.85 29.53
C PRO A 467 31.54 -38.72 29.67
N PRO A 468 31.55 -37.81 30.68
CA PRO A 468 30.57 -37.52 31.75
C PRO A 468 30.15 -36.03 31.90
N GLY A 469 29.05 -35.80 32.63
CA GLY A 469 28.59 -34.47 33.04
C GLY A 469 27.16 -34.50 33.63
N CYS A 470 27.03 -34.71 34.94
CA CYS A 470 25.74 -34.81 35.66
C CYS A 470 25.14 -33.42 35.99
N SER A 471 23.88 -33.24 36.40
CA SER A 471 22.94 -34.19 37.03
C SER A 471 21.44 -33.92 36.79
N ALA A 472 20.65 -34.99 37.04
CA ALA A 472 19.18 -35.17 37.14
C ALA A 472 18.32 -33.99 37.72
N THR A 473 16.98 -33.97 37.61
CA THR A 473 15.92 -35.01 37.37
C THR A 473 14.73 -34.30 36.64
N ALA A 474 13.65 -34.87 36.07
CA ALA A 474 12.96 -36.18 36.07
C ALA A 474 12.33 -36.41 34.64
N CYS A 475 11.77 -37.54 34.17
CA CYS A 475 10.91 -38.63 34.70
C CYS A 475 9.46 -38.20 35.05
N SER A 476 8.37 -38.72 34.45
CA SER A 476 8.12 -39.66 33.32
C SER A 476 6.67 -39.37 32.77
N CYS A 477 6.04 -40.02 31.78
CA CYS A 477 6.28 -41.23 30.96
C CYS A 477 5.50 -41.18 29.61
N CYS A 478 5.32 -42.30 28.90
CA CYS A 478 4.45 -42.51 27.73
C CYS A 478 3.79 -43.92 27.81
N PRO A 479 2.73 -44.28 27.04
CA PRO A 479 2.96 -44.89 25.71
C PRO A 479 1.87 -44.65 24.63
N THR A 480 2.08 -45.25 23.45
CA THR A 480 1.29 -45.15 22.20
C THR A 480 0.29 -46.29 21.95
N ALA A 481 -0.69 -46.09 21.05
CA ALA A 481 -1.45 -47.17 20.38
C ALA A 481 -1.79 -46.81 18.90
N ARG A 482 -2.10 -47.80 18.04
CA ARG A 482 -2.30 -47.61 16.57
C ARG A 482 -3.18 -48.71 15.95
N ALA A 483 -4.10 -48.34 15.04
CA ALA A 483 -4.90 -49.21 14.13
C ALA A 483 -5.95 -50.15 14.83
N PRO A 484 -6.93 -50.78 14.14
CA PRO A 484 -7.11 -50.99 12.68
C PRO A 484 -8.51 -50.66 12.08
N TRP A 485 -8.71 -51.02 10.80
CA TRP A 485 -9.99 -51.03 10.05
C TRP A 485 -10.76 -52.37 10.22
N PRO A 486 -12.06 -52.46 9.86
CA PRO A 486 -12.43 -53.05 8.55
C PRO A 486 -13.69 -52.47 7.83
N THR A 487 -13.98 -53.08 6.68
CA THR A 487 -15.05 -52.98 5.63
C THR A 487 -16.51 -53.27 6.07
N SER A 488 -17.62 -53.09 5.31
CA SER A 488 -17.92 -52.67 3.89
C SER A 488 -19.44 -52.40 3.65
N SER A 489 -19.79 -51.91 2.43
CA SER A 489 -21.05 -52.14 1.64
C SER A 489 -22.39 -51.50 2.09
N SER A 490 -23.35 -51.10 1.21
CA SER A 490 -23.40 -51.06 -0.27
C SER A 490 -24.64 -50.31 -0.87
N ALA A 491 -24.47 -49.67 -2.05
CA ALA A 491 -25.48 -49.34 -3.09
C ALA A 491 -26.63 -48.34 -2.74
N SER A 492 -27.37 -47.70 -3.67
CA SER A 492 -27.43 -47.70 -5.17
C SER A 492 -27.68 -46.25 -5.68
N VAL A 493 -27.01 -45.73 -6.73
CA VAL A 493 -27.21 -45.87 -8.20
C VAL A 493 -28.58 -45.42 -8.76
N ARG A 494 -28.58 -44.27 -9.45
CA ARG A 494 -29.28 -44.02 -10.73
C ARG A 494 -28.55 -42.93 -11.54
N ALA A 495 -28.79 -42.87 -12.85
CA ALA A 495 -27.99 -42.08 -13.80
C ALA A 495 -28.84 -41.57 -15.00
N ALA A 496 -28.17 -40.89 -15.94
CA ALA A 496 -28.65 -40.34 -17.22
C ALA A 496 -29.51 -39.05 -17.11
N THR A 497 -29.53 -38.13 -18.10
CA THR A 497 -28.88 -38.14 -19.44
C THR A 497 -28.46 -36.72 -19.86
N SER A 498 -27.61 -36.63 -20.90
CA SER A 498 -27.14 -35.39 -21.53
C SER A 498 -28.15 -34.71 -22.46
N ARG A 499 -27.94 -33.41 -22.73
CA ARG A 499 -28.14 -32.78 -24.06
C ARG A 499 -27.30 -31.51 -24.20
N SER A 500 -26.96 -31.17 -25.43
CA SER A 500 -26.11 -30.04 -25.79
C SER A 500 -26.74 -29.22 -26.93
N ALA A 501 -26.57 -27.91 -26.89
CA ALA A 501 -26.78 -26.96 -27.98
C ALA A 501 -26.00 -25.68 -27.67
N ALA A 502 -25.64 -24.91 -28.71
CA ALA A 502 -24.87 -23.67 -28.59
C ALA A 502 -25.54 -22.54 -29.39
N THR A 503 -24.85 -21.39 -29.53
CA THR A 503 -25.31 -20.10 -30.10
C THR A 503 -26.27 -19.29 -29.20
N GLY A 504 -26.18 -17.95 -29.16
CA GLY A 504 -25.16 -17.09 -29.78
C GLY A 504 -25.25 -15.60 -29.39
N THR A 505 -24.10 -14.92 -29.47
CA THR A 505 -23.93 -13.47 -29.76
C THR A 505 -24.85 -12.40 -29.12
N ALA A 506 -24.28 -11.71 -28.13
CA ALA A 506 -23.84 -10.30 -28.26
C ALA A 506 -24.72 -9.10 -27.82
N THR A 507 -24.00 -8.16 -27.18
CA THR A 507 -24.21 -6.70 -27.09
C THR A 507 -25.38 -6.13 -26.29
N ALA A 508 -25.12 -4.99 -25.66
CA ALA A 508 -26.03 -4.25 -24.79
C ALA A 508 -26.18 -2.79 -25.27
N ARG A 509 -27.31 -2.15 -24.93
CA ARG A 509 -27.38 -0.73 -24.53
C ARG A 509 -28.77 -0.35 -23.99
N THR A 510 -28.76 0.52 -22.99
CA THR A 510 -29.86 1.40 -22.53
C THR A 510 -29.82 2.71 -23.37
N PRO A 511 -30.66 3.76 -23.16
CA PRO A 511 -31.69 4.00 -22.13
C PRO A 511 -33.02 4.63 -22.61
N TRP A 512 -34.00 4.76 -21.69
CA TRP A 512 -35.07 5.79 -21.53
C TRP A 512 -36.24 5.18 -20.73
N ALA A 513 -37.22 5.92 -20.19
CA ALA A 513 -37.24 7.21 -19.50
C ALA A 513 -38.65 7.39 -18.87
N SER A 514 -38.71 7.85 -17.60
CA SER A 514 -39.84 8.49 -16.90
C SER A 514 -41.30 8.36 -17.43
N THR A 515 -42.21 7.86 -16.60
CA THR A 515 -43.51 8.54 -16.34
C THR A 515 -44.13 8.09 -15.01
N ALA A 516 -44.91 8.98 -14.38
CA ALA A 516 -45.86 8.66 -13.30
C ALA A 516 -47.28 9.02 -13.79
N PRO A 517 -48.33 8.40 -13.22
CA PRO A 517 -49.04 9.02 -12.09
C PRO A 517 -49.45 7.96 -11.03
N GLY A 518 -50.15 8.26 -9.93
CA GLY A 518 -50.72 9.52 -9.43
C GLY A 518 -51.24 9.36 -7.99
N ARG A 519 -51.74 10.44 -7.38
CA ARG A 519 -52.26 10.43 -5.99
C ARG A 519 -53.78 10.24 -5.96
N SER A 520 -54.27 9.49 -4.97
CA SER A 520 -55.59 9.68 -4.36
C SER A 520 -55.55 9.24 -2.89
N SER A 521 -56.42 9.81 -2.06
CA SER A 521 -56.33 9.73 -0.59
C SER A 521 -57.70 9.83 0.06
N CYS A 522 -57.97 9.02 1.09
CA CYS A 522 -59.01 9.30 2.08
C CYS A 522 -58.78 8.52 3.39
N ALA A 523 -59.31 9.05 4.49
CA ALA A 523 -59.51 8.34 5.77
C ALA A 523 -60.90 7.62 5.73
N THR A 524 -61.48 6.98 6.76
CA THR A 524 -61.36 7.19 8.22
C THR A 524 -61.97 6.02 9.01
N ALA A 525 -61.71 6.01 10.34
CA ALA A 525 -62.56 5.47 11.42
C ALA A 525 -62.57 3.96 11.75
N SER A 526 -62.69 3.69 13.06
CA SER A 526 -62.96 2.39 13.72
C SER A 526 -64.46 2.26 14.07
N PRO A 527 -64.96 1.08 14.51
CA PRO A 527 -65.03 0.77 15.95
C PRO A 527 -65.05 -0.77 16.23
N PRO A 528 -65.54 -1.29 17.37
CA PRO A 528 -65.46 -0.86 18.78
C PRO A 528 -64.62 -1.86 19.63
N GLY A 529 -64.53 -1.66 20.95
CA GLY A 529 -63.83 -2.59 21.87
C GLY A 529 -64.71 -3.12 23.01
N SER A 530 -64.11 -3.90 23.91
CA SER A 530 -64.69 -4.32 25.20
C SER A 530 -63.66 -4.19 26.33
N ARG A 531 -64.11 -4.19 27.60
CA ARG A 531 -63.29 -3.86 28.78
C ARG A 531 -63.64 -4.78 29.94
N THR A 532 -62.63 -5.42 30.55
CA THR A 532 -62.74 -6.03 31.88
C THR A 532 -61.41 -5.94 32.62
N VAL A 533 -61.46 -5.92 33.96
CA VAL A 533 -60.30 -5.81 34.87
C VAL A 533 -60.39 -6.93 35.91
N SER A 534 -59.26 -7.54 36.26
CA SER A 534 -59.12 -8.37 37.46
C SER A 534 -57.67 -8.39 37.94
N THR A 535 -57.47 -8.77 39.21
CA THR A 535 -56.27 -8.42 39.99
C THR A 535 -55.48 -9.63 40.50
N GLY A 536 -54.15 -9.60 40.28
CA GLY A 536 -53.07 -10.03 41.20
C GLY A 536 -53.07 -11.43 41.85
N SER A 537 -51.94 -12.13 41.75
CA SER A 537 -51.34 -12.97 42.81
C SER A 537 -49.89 -13.36 42.49
N ALA A 538 -49.06 -13.49 43.53
CA ALA A 538 -47.75 -14.17 43.56
C ALA A 538 -47.93 -15.51 44.35
N PRO A 539 -46.91 -16.31 44.77
CA PRO A 539 -45.43 -16.17 44.74
C PRO A 539 -44.75 -17.53 44.32
N PRO A 540 -43.70 -18.09 44.98
CA PRO A 540 -42.38 -17.58 45.42
C PRO A 540 -41.20 -18.34 44.76
N GLY A 541 -39.93 -18.00 45.07
CA GLY A 541 -38.79 -18.92 44.85
C GLY A 541 -37.38 -18.30 44.99
N THR A 542 -36.61 -18.75 45.99
CA THR A 542 -35.22 -18.30 46.26
C THR A 542 -34.30 -19.48 46.57
N PRO A 543 -32.99 -19.42 46.23
CA PRO A 543 -31.94 -20.14 46.96
C PRO A 543 -30.79 -19.23 47.42
N CYS A 544 -29.90 -19.75 48.28
CA CYS A 544 -28.91 -18.97 49.05
C CYS A 544 -27.44 -19.38 48.79
N TRP A 545 -26.53 -18.41 48.94
CA TRP A 545 -25.18 -18.42 49.58
C TRP A 545 -24.31 -19.70 49.62
N PRO A 546 -22.97 -19.55 49.48
CA PRO A 546 -22.11 -19.32 50.65
C PRO A 546 -21.06 -18.21 50.49
N ALA A 547 -20.31 -17.91 51.56
CA ALA A 547 -19.39 -16.76 51.65
C ALA A 547 -17.94 -17.12 52.05
N THR A 548 -16.97 -16.42 51.45
CA THR A 548 -15.58 -16.20 51.90
C THR A 548 -15.08 -14.89 51.26
N GLY A 549 -14.12 -14.12 51.80
CA GLY A 549 -13.46 -14.21 53.12
C GLY A 549 -12.10 -13.49 53.14
N THR A 550 -12.06 -12.22 53.58
CA THR A 550 -10.87 -11.34 53.71
C THR A 550 -10.13 -11.00 52.38
N ALA A 551 -9.27 -9.98 52.27
CA ALA A 551 -8.74 -9.03 53.26
C ALA A 551 -8.63 -7.59 52.69
N THR A 552 -8.70 -6.57 53.57
CA THR A 552 -8.48 -5.16 53.21
C THR A 552 -7.10 -4.70 53.69
N ALA A 553 -6.24 -4.26 52.77
CA ALA A 553 -4.88 -3.80 53.09
C ALA A 553 -4.76 -2.26 53.04
N THR A 554 -4.89 -1.61 54.21
CA THR A 554 -4.72 -0.16 54.35
C THR A 554 -3.29 0.20 54.72
N THR A 555 -2.55 0.91 53.85
CA THR A 555 -1.23 1.49 54.17
C THR A 555 -1.31 3.01 54.33
N ARG A 556 -1.72 3.47 55.52
CA ARG A 556 -1.32 4.80 55.99
C ARG A 556 0.19 4.80 56.20
N ARG A 557 0.90 5.84 55.72
CA ARG A 557 2.21 6.24 56.26
C ARG A 557 2.11 7.68 56.74
N ALA A 558 2.43 7.91 58.01
CA ALA A 558 2.23 9.20 58.66
C ALA A 558 3.42 10.15 58.45
N SER A 559 3.16 11.43 58.74
CA SER A 559 4.06 12.57 58.69
C SER A 559 5.35 12.42 59.50
N GLY A 560 6.44 13.00 58.99
CA GLY A 560 7.69 13.24 59.71
C GLY A 560 8.55 14.23 58.92
N GLY A 561 8.31 15.53 59.11
CA GLY A 561 8.95 16.59 58.33
C GLY A 561 10.12 17.28 59.04
N ARG A 562 10.91 18.03 58.27
CA ARG A 562 11.71 19.19 58.70
C ARG A 562 11.91 20.12 57.49
N ALA A 563 11.96 21.41 57.76
CA ALA A 563 12.29 22.47 56.82
C ALA A 563 13.26 23.45 57.51
N CYS A 564 13.68 24.49 56.79
CA CYS A 564 14.66 25.51 57.20
C CYS A 564 16.12 25.02 57.27
N SER A 565 17.14 25.83 56.95
CA SER A 565 17.14 27.13 56.22
C SER A 565 18.56 27.65 56.00
N THR A 566 18.82 28.19 54.81
CA THR A 566 19.49 29.48 54.54
C THR A 566 19.15 29.87 53.12
#